data_AF-A0A9P9EU79-F1
#
_entry.id   AF-A0A9P9EU79-F1
#
_cell.length_a   1.000
_cell.length_b   1.000
_cell.length_c   1.000
_cell.angle_alpha   90.00
_cell.angle_beta   90.00
_cell.angle_gamma   90.00
#
_symmetry.space_group_name_H-M   'P 1'
#
loop_
_entity.id
_entity.type
_entity.pdbx_description
1 polymer ?
#
loop_
_entity_poly.entity_id
_entity_poly.type
_entity_poly.pdbx_seq_one_letter_code
_entity_poly.pdbx_strand_id
1 'polypeptide(L)'
;MKAYYYDNLPGDQRLPHDSGREVDVDSLFALGVYYYHLPELQSVNELAEKRGYKNRDEIKVSPKTMGDVYEDKVKMFFMEHLHEDEEIRYIRDGRGYFDVRSKSDEWVRVQLDKDDLLILPAGIYHRFTTDEDNFVHAMRLFKDEPKWTALNRDPKLDENTHRLEYVNEYLAQDTVFGVHEVVKIGCRAASPRSTPIPGLRPYINQHLSHRHQLSARVLVPLFSLSGLYLRYKHKMDTRTEASDVTDASGKARPQLPTSCDPPQGSASSRQLVWIVFGGTGHMGRSLVKCALARGDLVTSVGRVFETTLTEMAGIHENCLGALCDVRARESVCHVVQRTLAHFGRIDVVANCSGYGVIGACEDQDEHDLRNQFETNFMGTLHIIHATLPYFRRQNGGRYLILSSVSGALGVPGLGPYCATKYAVEGLIEAMLYETDAFNIKATLIEPGHVRRDEPETPNNPLPTWGHFLIKPASEAYGHATSPALHAKRMVQWLGDRQPTSAVKCAELIWQLAHCSYPPLRLLLGSYAIESIRDRMRSVTEELEDWKHLNFPAAPEDDKEGGEEMVDGAPETMS
;
A
#
# COMPACT_ATOMS: atom_id res chain seq x y z
N MET A 1 28.88 -14.82 19.99
CA MET A 1 28.52 -13.56 20.65
C MET A 1 29.69 -13.02 21.44
N LYS A 2 29.94 -11.71 21.36
CA LYS A 2 30.75 -10.98 22.32
C LYS A 2 29.88 -9.87 22.93
N ALA A 3 29.67 -9.90 24.24
CA ALA A 3 28.95 -8.84 24.96
C ALA A 3 29.75 -8.36 26.17
N TYR A 4 29.73 -7.05 26.41
CA TYR A 4 30.53 -6.39 27.44
C TYR A 4 29.96 -5.03 27.80
N TYR A 5 30.31 -4.51 28.97
CA TYR A 5 29.95 -3.14 29.31
C TYR A 5 30.72 -2.15 28.43
N TYR A 6 30.01 -1.14 27.95
CA TYR A 6 30.57 -0.03 27.17
C TYR A 6 31.47 0.84 28.07
N ASP A 7 32.64 1.23 27.58
CA ASP A 7 33.64 2.00 28.36
C ASP A 7 33.26 3.47 28.61
N ASN A 8 32.31 4.01 27.85
CA ASN A 8 31.87 5.41 27.86
C ASN A 8 32.99 6.43 27.58
N LEU A 9 34.09 5.99 26.97
CA LEU A 9 35.14 6.89 26.54
C LEU A 9 34.64 7.72 25.34
N PRO A 10 34.99 9.02 25.26
CA PRO A 10 34.71 9.83 24.09
C PRO A 10 35.39 9.24 22.85
N GLY A 11 34.67 9.11 21.75
CA GLY A 11 35.21 8.53 20.52
C GLY A 11 34.14 8.28 19.46
N ASP A 12 34.59 7.72 18.33
CA ASP A 12 33.69 7.24 17.28
C ASP A 12 32.94 6.01 17.78
N GLN A 13 31.60 6.07 17.79
CA GLN A 13 30.76 4.99 18.30
C GLN A 13 30.97 3.62 17.63
N ARG A 14 31.57 3.61 16.43
CA ARG A 14 31.89 2.41 15.65
C ARG A 14 33.11 1.66 16.17
N LEU A 15 33.91 2.26 17.05
CA LEU A 15 34.99 1.57 17.75
C LEU A 15 34.42 0.54 18.74
N PRO A 16 35.17 -0.49 19.16
CA PRO A 16 34.65 -1.52 20.07
C PRO A 16 34.09 -0.97 21.40
N HIS A 17 34.73 0.02 22.02
CA HIS A 17 34.34 0.57 23.33
C HIS A 17 34.23 -0.49 24.45
N ASP A 18 35.18 -1.41 24.49
CA ASP A 18 35.21 -2.54 25.42
C ASP A 18 35.84 -2.16 26.76
N SER A 19 35.04 -2.13 27.83
CA SER A 19 35.53 -1.85 29.18
C SER A 19 36.32 -3.00 29.82
N GLY A 20 36.36 -4.17 29.18
CA GLY A 20 36.94 -5.41 29.73
C GLY A 20 36.03 -6.12 30.74
N ARG A 21 34.84 -5.58 31.03
CA ARG A 21 33.81 -6.24 31.84
C ARG A 21 32.86 -7.01 30.93
N GLU A 22 33.12 -8.31 30.77
CA GLU A 22 32.29 -9.19 29.95
C GLU A 22 30.89 -9.38 30.52
N VAL A 23 29.92 -9.62 29.64
CA VAL A 23 28.52 -9.94 29.96
C VAL A 23 28.19 -11.27 29.29
N ASP A 24 27.74 -12.24 30.07
CA ASP A 24 27.34 -13.55 29.55
C ASP A 24 25.92 -13.54 28.98
N VAL A 25 25.57 -14.62 28.27
CA VAL A 25 24.26 -14.76 27.62
C VAL A 25 23.12 -14.79 28.63
N ASP A 26 23.34 -15.38 29.82
CA ASP A 26 22.33 -15.48 30.87
C ASP A 26 21.99 -14.10 31.45
N SER A 27 23.00 -13.22 31.58
CA SER A 27 22.82 -11.83 32.00
C SER A 27 22.02 -11.02 30.97
N LEU A 28 22.22 -11.25 29.68
CA LEU A 28 21.40 -10.65 28.62
C LEU A 28 19.97 -11.20 28.62
N PHE A 29 19.83 -12.51 28.83
CA PHE A 29 18.53 -13.16 28.96
C PHE A 29 17.73 -12.59 30.15
N ALA A 30 18.39 -12.27 31.27
CA ALA A 30 17.77 -11.62 32.41
C ALA A 30 17.23 -10.20 32.11
N LEU A 31 17.69 -9.57 31.02
CA LEU A 31 17.16 -8.32 30.46
C LEU A 31 16.10 -8.56 29.36
N GLY A 32 15.68 -9.80 29.14
CA GLY A 32 14.78 -10.18 28.04
C GLY A 32 15.45 -10.20 26.67
N VAL A 33 16.77 -10.02 26.59
CA VAL A 33 17.53 -10.02 25.33
C VAL A 33 17.94 -11.45 24.98
N TYR A 34 17.42 -11.97 23.88
CA TYR A 34 17.75 -13.33 23.44
C TYR A 34 18.76 -13.30 22.29
N TYR A 35 19.80 -14.13 22.41
CA TYR A 35 20.80 -14.32 21.37
C TYR A 35 20.79 -15.76 20.84
N TYR A 36 20.99 -15.91 19.54
CA TYR A 36 21.17 -17.18 18.87
C TYR A 36 22.28 -17.08 17.83
N HIS A 37 23.04 -18.16 17.63
CA HIS A 37 23.91 -18.31 16.47
C HIS A 37 23.28 -19.36 15.52
N LEU A 38 22.85 -18.91 14.34
CA LEU A 38 22.04 -19.68 13.39
C LEU A 38 22.70 -19.66 12.00
N PRO A 39 23.69 -20.55 11.74
CA PRO A 39 24.39 -20.63 10.45
C PRO A 39 23.47 -20.99 9.26
N GLU A 40 22.38 -21.69 9.55
CA GLU A 40 21.43 -22.14 8.54
C GLU A 40 20.16 -21.31 8.59
N LEU A 41 19.75 -20.78 7.43
CA LEU A 41 18.51 -20.00 7.30
C LEU A 41 17.27 -20.80 7.70
N GLN A 42 17.33 -22.14 7.60
CA GLN A 42 16.26 -23.03 8.06
C GLN A 42 16.02 -22.90 9.57
N SER A 43 17.09 -22.76 10.38
CA SER A 43 16.95 -22.57 11.83
C SER A 43 16.30 -21.22 12.17
N VAL A 44 16.55 -20.19 11.35
CA VAL A 44 15.87 -18.89 11.47
C VAL A 44 14.38 -19.02 11.15
N ASN A 45 14.01 -19.80 10.13
CA ASN A 45 12.61 -20.06 9.80
C ASN A 45 11.86 -20.79 10.92
N GLU A 46 12.50 -21.79 11.54
CA GLU A 46 11.91 -22.53 12.66
C GLU A 46 11.72 -21.64 13.89
N LEU A 47 12.68 -20.76 14.20
CA LEU A 47 12.53 -19.78 15.27
C LEU A 47 11.40 -18.79 14.96
N ALA A 48 11.33 -18.31 13.71
CA ALA A 48 10.29 -17.42 13.25
C ALA A 48 8.88 -18.05 13.38
N GLU A 49 8.72 -19.31 12.96
CA GLU A 49 7.47 -20.05 13.12
C GLU A 49 7.11 -20.22 14.60
N LYS A 50 8.07 -20.63 15.43
CA LYS A 50 7.86 -20.83 16.88
C LYS A 50 7.44 -19.56 17.61
N ARG A 51 7.99 -18.40 17.22
CA ARG A 51 7.67 -17.10 17.85
C ARG A 51 6.60 -16.30 17.11
N GLY A 52 6.02 -16.86 16.05
CA GLY A 52 4.93 -16.25 15.29
C GLY A 52 5.35 -15.02 14.48
N TYR A 53 6.58 -14.98 13.96
CA TYR A 53 7.05 -13.92 13.07
C TYR A 53 6.54 -14.16 11.65
N LYS A 54 5.56 -13.36 11.23
CA LYS A 54 4.84 -13.51 9.95
C LYS A 54 5.53 -12.79 8.79
N ASN A 55 6.26 -11.72 9.08
CA ASN A 55 6.88 -10.85 8.08
C ASN A 55 8.39 -10.76 8.27
N ARG A 56 9.10 -10.52 7.16
CA ARG A 56 10.56 -10.28 7.16
C ARG A 56 10.95 -9.35 6.03
N ASP A 57 12.05 -8.63 6.22
CA ASP A 57 12.73 -7.91 5.14
C ASP A 57 14.25 -7.95 5.34
N GLU A 58 15.00 -7.37 4.41
CA GLU A 58 16.44 -7.25 4.51
C GLU A 58 16.89 -5.80 4.31
N ILE A 59 17.88 -5.37 5.11
CA ILE A 59 18.49 -4.06 5.03
C ILE A 59 20.01 -4.17 4.95
N LYS A 60 20.62 -3.33 4.11
CA LYS A 60 22.08 -3.19 3.99
C LYS A 60 22.48 -1.77 4.40
N VAL A 61 23.20 -1.66 5.50
CA VAL A 61 23.66 -0.39 6.07
C VAL A 61 25.13 -0.23 5.71
N SER A 62 25.43 0.67 4.77
CA SER A 62 26.78 1.01 4.36
C SER A 62 26.82 2.33 3.59
N PRO A 63 27.98 3.03 3.55
CA PRO A 63 28.15 4.22 2.70
C PRO A 63 27.78 3.94 1.24
N LYS A 64 28.13 2.75 0.74
CA LYS A 64 27.86 2.34 -0.65
C LYS A 64 26.37 2.16 -0.96
N THR A 65 25.60 1.60 -0.02
CA THR A 65 24.18 1.30 -0.22
C THR A 65 23.27 2.49 0.12
N MET A 66 23.70 3.36 1.04
CA MET A 66 22.91 4.49 1.52
C MET A 66 23.34 5.84 0.94
N GLY A 67 24.53 5.96 0.37
CA GLY A 67 25.02 7.22 -0.22
C GLY A 67 25.13 8.33 0.82
N ASP A 68 24.77 9.56 0.42
CA ASP A 68 24.97 10.77 1.22
C ASP A 68 24.18 10.78 2.55
N VAL A 69 23.12 9.96 2.68
CA VAL A 69 22.32 9.88 3.91
C VAL A 69 22.88 8.91 4.96
N TYR A 70 23.97 8.18 4.65
CA TYR A 70 24.53 7.15 5.52
C TYR A 70 24.89 7.69 6.91
N GLU A 71 25.67 8.77 6.97
CA GLU A 71 26.18 9.33 8.23
C GLU A 71 25.04 9.82 9.13
N ASP A 72 24.00 10.43 8.55
CA ASP A 72 22.83 10.89 9.31
C ASP A 72 21.99 9.71 9.81
N LYS A 73 21.85 8.64 9.01
CA LYS A 73 21.15 7.43 9.43
C LYS A 73 21.87 6.69 10.54
N VAL A 74 23.19 6.54 10.48
CA VAL A 74 23.96 5.91 11.55
C VAL A 74 23.87 6.71 12.85
N LYS A 75 23.93 8.04 12.80
CA LYS A 75 23.68 8.89 13.98
C LYS A 75 22.28 8.70 14.56
N MET A 76 21.27 8.64 13.69
CA MET A 76 19.89 8.41 14.10
C MET A 76 19.71 7.04 14.76
N PHE A 77 20.31 5.97 14.22
CA PHE A 77 20.26 4.63 14.83
C PHE A 77 21.00 4.55 16.16
N PHE A 78 22.06 5.34 16.31
CA PHE A 78 22.85 5.37 17.54
C PHE A 78 22.23 6.25 18.65
N MET A 79 21.21 7.04 18.31
CA MET A 79 20.41 7.74 19.31
C MET A 79 19.62 6.71 20.13
N GLU A 80 19.61 6.87 21.45
CA GLU A 80 18.92 5.95 22.35
C GLU A 80 17.39 6.02 22.18
N HIS A 81 16.77 4.86 21.94
CA HIS A 81 15.34 4.74 21.68
C HIS A 81 14.78 3.40 22.17
N LEU A 82 13.45 3.28 22.20
CA LEU A 82 12.73 2.02 22.38
C LEU A 82 11.75 1.79 21.23
N HIS A 83 11.28 0.55 21.10
CA HIS A 83 10.15 0.18 20.24
C HIS A 83 9.04 -0.46 21.08
N GLU A 84 7.81 -0.35 20.59
CA GLU A 84 6.61 -0.94 21.20
C GLU A 84 6.36 -2.40 20.77
N ASP A 85 7.16 -2.90 19.83
CA ASP A 85 7.19 -4.30 19.40
C ASP A 85 8.61 -4.89 19.61
N GLU A 86 8.76 -6.22 19.53
CA GLU A 86 10.07 -6.86 19.56
C GLU A 86 10.93 -6.42 18.36
N GLU A 87 12.20 -6.10 18.62
CA GLU A 87 13.18 -5.83 17.57
C GLU A 87 14.05 -7.07 17.32
N ILE A 88 13.85 -7.71 16.17
CA ILE A 88 14.60 -8.91 15.77
C ILE A 88 15.56 -8.59 14.63
N ARG A 89 16.83 -8.99 14.79
CA ARG A 89 17.91 -8.72 13.84
C ARG A 89 18.74 -10.00 13.63
N TYR A 90 18.71 -10.54 12.43
CA TYR A 90 19.55 -11.66 12.00
C TYR A 90 20.61 -11.16 11.02
N ILE A 91 21.88 -11.28 11.36
CA ILE A 91 22.97 -10.76 10.52
C ILE A 91 23.29 -11.76 9.41
N ARG A 92 23.10 -11.33 8.17
CA ARG A 92 23.37 -12.11 6.96
C ARG A 92 24.80 -11.95 6.48
N ASP A 93 25.39 -10.78 6.73
CA ASP A 93 26.76 -10.43 6.36
C ASP A 93 27.22 -9.19 7.13
N GLY A 94 28.54 -9.01 7.26
CA GLY A 94 29.13 -7.89 8.02
C GLY A 94 28.96 -8.01 9.54
N ARG A 95 29.08 -6.88 10.24
CA ARG A 95 29.05 -6.79 11.71
C ARG A 95 28.35 -5.50 12.17
N GLY A 96 27.73 -5.55 13.34
CA GLY A 96 27.27 -4.35 14.03
C GLY A 96 27.24 -4.51 15.54
N TYR A 97 27.05 -3.38 16.22
CA TYR A 97 26.89 -3.29 17.67
C TYR A 97 25.47 -2.88 18.02
N PHE A 98 24.85 -3.65 18.91
CA PHE A 98 23.60 -3.32 19.57
C PHE A 98 23.91 -3.03 21.04
N ASP A 99 23.70 -1.79 21.46
CA ASP A 99 23.87 -1.43 22.87
C ASP A 99 22.50 -1.42 23.55
N VAL A 100 22.41 -2.07 24.72
CA VAL A 100 21.20 -2.15 25.54
C VAL A 100 21.49 -1.63 26.95
N ARG A 101 20.46 -1.17 27.68
CA ARG A 101 20.61 -0.77 29.08
C ARG A 101 20.57 -1.96 30.03
N SER A 102 21.54 -2.03 30.95
CA SER A 102 21.53 -2.95 32.08
C SER A 102 20.48 -2.55 33.13
N LYS A 103 20.30 -3.38 34.17
CA LYS A 103 19.49 -3.02 35.35
C LYS A 103 20.00 -1.78 36.08
N SER A 104 21.31 -1.52 36.04
CA SER A 104 21.96 -0.33 36.62
C SER A 104 21.94 0.89 35.68
N ASP A 105 21.20 0.82 34.56
CA ASP A 105 21.19 1.83 33.50
C ASP A 105 22.58 2.07 32.87
N GLU A 106 23.49 1.08 32.92
CA GLU A 106 24.76 1.10 32.20
C GLU A 106 24.59 0.54 30.78
N TRP A 107 25.41 1.00 29.84
CA TRP A 107 25.42 0.46 28.48
C TRP A 107 26.12 -0.90 28.44
N VAL A 108 25.42 -1.91 27.91
CA VAL A 108 25.98 -3.21 27.53
C VAL A 108 25.98 -3.28 26.01
N ARG A 109 27.16 -3.43 25.43
CA ARG A 109 27.35 -3.60 23.99
C ARG A 109 27.31 -5.08 23.63
N VAL A 110 26.50 -5.42 22.64
CA VAL A 110 26.38 -6.75 22.04
C VAL A 110 26.88 -6.67 20.60
N GLN A 111 28.01 -7.31 20.33
CA GLN A 111 28.52 -7.47 18.98
C GLN A 111 27.82 -8.65 18.29
N LEU A 112 27.27 -8.40 17.11
CA LEU A 112 26.69 -9.41 16.25
C LEU A 112 27.51 -9.55 14.96
N ASP A 113 27.97 -10.76 14.70
CA ASP A 113 28.64 -11.15 13.47
C ASP A 113 27.65 -11.88 12.54
N LYS A 114 28.09 -12.18 11.32
CA LYS A 114 27.33 -13.04 10.41
C LYS A 114 26.82 -14.31 11.12
N ASP A 115 25.57 -14.65 10.82
CA ASP A 115 24.81 -15.77 11.37
C ASP A 115 24.32 -15.58 12.82
N ASP A 116 24.59 -14.44 13.44
CA ASP A 116 24.02 -14.10 14.75
C ASP A 116 22.61 -13.52 14.62
N LEU A 117 21.74 -13.87 15.57
CA LEU A 117 20.39 -13.34 15.72
C LEU A 117 20.21 -12.76 17.13
N LEU A 118 19.71 -11.52 17.21
CA LEU A 118 19.35 -10.85 18.46
C LEU A 118 17.85 -10.53 18.47
N ILE A 119 17.20 -10.76 19.61
CA ILE A 119 15.82 -10.36 19.88
C ILE A 119 15.85 -9.40 21.07
N LEU A 120 15.36 -8.19 20.86
CA LEU A 120 15.14 -7.18 21.88
C LEU A 120 13.63 -7.14 22.21
N PRO A 121 13.23 -7.19 23.48
CA PRO A 121 11.83 -7.13 23.87
C PRO A 121 11.25 -5.72 23.65
N ALA A 122 9.93 -5.62 23.51
CA ALA A 122 9.27 -4.31 23.50
C ALA A 122 9.59 -3.52 24.79
N GLY A 123 9.77 -2.21 24.68
CA GLY A 123 10.02 -1.32 25.82
C GLY A 123 11.47 -1.26 26.35
N ILE A 124 12.40 -2.03 25.78
CA ILE A 124 13.84 -1.91 26.12
C ILE A 124 14.48 -0.70 25.41
N TYR A 125 15.26 0.07 26.16
CA TYR A 125 16.11 1.10 25.56
C TYR A 125 17.35 0.48 24.94
N HIS A 126 17.60 0.83 23.69
CA HIS A 126 18.72 0.36 22.91
C HIS A 126 19.16 1.38 21.86
N ARG A 127 20.29 1.08 21.22
CA ARG A 127 20.82 1.82 20.06
C ARG A 127 21.65 0.89 19.19
N PHE A 128 21.85 1.27 17.94
CA PHE A 128 22.57 0.49 16.95
C PHE A 128 23.63 1.32 16.22
N THR A 129 24.79 0.70 15.94
CA THR A 129 25.79 1.25 15.01
C THR A 129 26.51 0.13 14.26
N THR A 130 27.07 0.44 13.11
CA THR A 130 28.04 -0.46 12.43
C THR A 130 29.37 -0.45 13.18
N ASP A 131 30.25 -1.37 12.84
CA ASP A 131 31.66 -1.29 13.23
C ASP A 131 32.47 -0.41 12.25
N GLU A 132 33.80 -0.45 12.39
CA GLU A 132 34.75 0.33 11.57
C GLU A 132 34.71 -0.05 10.07
N ASP A 133 34.24 -1.26 9.74
CA ASP A 133 34.07 -1.69 8.34
C ASP A 133 32.85 -1.02 7.67
N ASN A 134 32.01 -0.33 8.45
CA ASN A 134 30.86 0.43 7.97
C ASN A 134 29.90 -0.41 7.09
N PHE A 135 29.76 -1.70 7.41
CA PHE A 135 28.92 -2.61 6.64
C PHE A 135 28.22 -3.62 7.53
N VAL A 136 26.89 -3.62 7.48
CA VAL A 136 26.07 -4.74 7.95
C VAL A 136 24.94 -5.03 6.97
N HIS A 137 24.64 -6.31 6.78
CA HIS A 137 23.45 -6.80 6.11
C HIS A 137 22.62 -7.57 7.13
N ALA A 138 21.45 -7.03 7.51
CA ALA A 138 20.56 -7.65 8.47
C ALA A 138 19.24 -8.05 7.81
N MET A 139 18.76 -9.24 8.13
CA MET A 139 17.37 -9.64 7.98
C MET A 139 16.62 -9.24 9.24
N ARG A 140 15.48 -8.58 9.07
CA ARG A 140 14.61 -8.14 10.17
C ARG A 140 13.34 -8.98 10.16
N LEU A 141 12.88 -9.43 11.32
CA LEU A 141 11.69 -10.27 11.46
C LEU A 141 10.63 -9.54 12.30
N PHE A 142 9.35 -9.79 12.02
CA PHE A 142 8.21 -9.10 12.64
C PHE A 142 7.07 -10.05 12.96
N LYS A 143 6.41 -9.86 14.12
CA LYS A 143 5.18 -10.58 14.48
C LYS A 143 4.02 -10.26 13.53
N ASP A 144 3.87 -8.99 13.15
CA ASP A 144 2.83 -8.49 12.23
C ASP A 144 3.45 -7.58 11.16
N GLU A 145 2.70 -6.63 10.60
CA GLU A 145 3.26 -5.64 9.66
C GLU A 145 4.40 -4.85 10.32
N PRO A 146 5.48 -4.55 9.58
CA PRO A 146 6.63 -3.89 10.18
C PRO A 146 6.25 -2.51 10.75
N LYS A 147 6.31 -2.37 12.08
CA LYS A 147 6.22 -1.08 12.78
C LYS A 147 7.62 -0.57 13.05
N TRP A 148 7.87 0.69 12.70
CA TRP A 148 9.21 1.30 12.69
C TRP A 148 9.33 2.53 13.58
N THR A 149 8.40 2.69 14.51
CA THR A 149 8.34 3.89 15.34
C THR A 149 9.35 3.79 16.48
N ALA A 150 10.57 4.26 16.22
CA ALA A 150 11.58 4.47 17.26
C ALA A 150 11.14 5.65 18.14
N LEU A 151 10.91 5.37 19.43
CA LEU A 151 10.59 6.38 20.42
C LEU A 151 11.88 6.76 21.16
N ASN A 152 12.46 7.90 20.81
CA ASN A 152 13.68 8.42 21.43
C ASN A 152 13.46 8.65 22.93
N ARG A 153 14.45 8.31 23.75
CA ARG A 153 14.34 8.42 25.21
C ARG A 153 13.94 9.83 25.64
N ASP A 154 12.80 9.92 26.33
CA ASP A 154 12.20 11.12 26.89
C ASP A 154 11.54 10.73 28.23
N PRO A 155 11.61 11.54 29.29
CA PRO A 155 10.99 11.23 30.59
C PRO A 155 9.50 10.85 30.50
N LYS A 156 8.76 11.37 29.51
CA LYS A 156 7.34 11.02 29.30
C LYS A 156 7.15 9.56 28.87
N LEU A 157 8.16 8.92 28.31
CA LEU A 157 8.10 7.52 27.91
C LEU A 157 8.21 6.56 29.09
N ASP A 158 8.56 7.04 30.29
CA ASP A 158 8.49 6.21 31.50
C ASP A 158 7.04 5.81 31.84
N GLU A 159 6.05 6.56 31.32
CA GLU A 159 4.61 6.24 31.42
C GLU A 159 4.10 5.39 30.24
N ASN A 160 4.95 5.09 29.24
CA ASN A 160 4.55 4.26 28.09
C ASN A 160 4.20 2.83 28.56
N THR A 161 3.09 2.29 28.07
CA THR A 161 2.59 0.96 28.48
C THR A 161 3.63 -0.15 28.29
N HIS A 162 4.30 -0.19 27.14
CA HIS A 162 5.30 -1.22 26.83
C HIS A 162 6.57 -1.03 27.66
N ARG A 163 6.95 0.22 27.94
CA ARG A 163 8.06 0.52 28.84
C ARG A 163 7.76 0.04 30.26
N LEU A 164 6.57 0.31 30.78
CA LEU A 164 6.13 -0.14 32.09
C LEU A 164 6.07 -1.67 32.18
N GLU A 165 5.54 -2.34 31.15
CA GLU A 165 5.55 -3.81 31.05
C GLU A 165 6.97 -4.36 31.11
N TYR A 166 7.90 -3.83 30.30
CA TYR A 166 9.31 -4.23 30.32
C TYR A 166 9.96 -4.04 31.69
N VAL A 167 9.74 -2.88 32.32
CA VAL A 167 10.29 -2.59 33.66
C VAL A 167 9.76 -3.59 34.68
N ASN A 168 8.46 -3.86 34.67
CA ASN A 168 7.82 -4.79 35.61
C ASN A 168 8.27 -6.25 35.41
N GLU A 169 8.48 -6.66 34.17
CA GLU A 169 8.84 -8.03 33.83
C GLU A 169 10.32 -8.32 34.04
N TYR A 170 11.20 -7.42 33.59
CA TYR A 170 12.65 -7.69 33.51
C TYR A 170 13.49 -6.91 34.53
N LEU A 171 13.04 -5.72 34.98
CA LEU A 171 13.82 -4.86 35.88
C LEU A 171 13.35 -4.89 37.34
N ALA A 172 12.06 -5.14 37.60
CA ALA A 172 11.45 -5.05 38.93
C ALA A 172 11.65 -6.28 39.83
N GLN A 173 12.19 -7.40 39.31
CA GLN A 173 12.39 -8.63 40.08
C GLN A 173 13.89 -8.95 40.32
N ASP A 174 14.24 -9.19 41.58
CA ASP A 174 15.44 -9.94 41.99
C ASP A 174 15.12 -11.45 41.98
N THR A 175 14.88 -12.03 40.80
CA THR A 175 14.57 -13.47 40.70
C THR A 175 15.81 -14.30 40.33
N VAL A 176 16.20 -15.16 41.27
CA VAL A 176 17.14 -16.27 41.11
C VAL A 176 16.52 -17.29 40.14
N PHE A 177 17.14 -17.50 38.98
CA PHE A 177 16.68 -18.52 38.03
C PHE A 177 17.10 -19.93 38.47
N GLY A 178 16.10 -20.77 38.74
CA GLY A 178 16.24 -22.21 38.92
C GLY A 178 16.36 -22.94 37.57
N VAL A 179 17.30 -23.87 37.53
CA VAL A 179 17.70 -24.73 36.39
C VAL A 179 16.53 -25.56 35.84
N HIS A 180 16.25 -25.50 34.54
CA HIS A 180 15.58 -26.54 33.72
C HIS A 180 15.72 -26.17 32.24
N GLU A 181 15.84 -27.04 31.23
CA GLU A 181 16.20 -28.45 31.08
C GLU A 181 16.27 -28.62 29.55
N VAL A 182 17.38 -29.17 29.05
CA VAL A 182 17.57 -29.44 27.62
C VAL A 182 16.69 -30.64 27.23
N VAL A 183 15.64 -30.45 26.44
CA VAL A 183 14.82 -31.57 25.93
C VAL A 183 15.00 -31.75 24.42
N LYS A 184 15.65 -32.88 24.10
CA LYS A 184 15.78 -33.52 22.80
C LYS A 184 14.43 -34.01 22.27
N ILE A 185 14.30 -33.96 20.95
CA ILE A 185 13.19 -34.49 20.13
C ILE A 185 13.14 -36.03 20.23
N GLY A 186 11.94 -36.62 20.43
CA GLY A 186 11.72 -38.07 20.31
C GLY A 186 10.33 -38.61 20.67
N CYS A 187 9.57 -39.01 19.64
CA CYS A 187 8.53 -40.07 19.55
C CYS A 187 7.51 -40.40 20.69
N ARG A 188 6.24 -40.33 20.27
CA ARG A 188 5.06 -41.23 20.50
C ARG A 188 4.48 -41.48 21.92
N ALA A 189 3.19 -41.11 21.99
CA ALA A 189 2.01 -41.90 22.40
C ALA A 189 1.31 -41.63 23.75
N ALA A 190 -0.03 -41.72 23.64
CA ALA A 190 -1.09 -42.00 24.62
C ALA A 190 -1.75 -40.85 25.40
N SER A 191 -3.06 -40.70 25.16
CA SER A 191 -4.06 -39.97 25.94
C SER A 191 -4.26 -40.56 27.35
N PRO A 192 -4.97 -39.87 28.27
CA PRO A 192 -6.41 -40.15 28.35
C PRO A 192 -7.34 -38.94 28.66
N ARG A 193 -8.61 -39.23 28.36
CA ARG A 193 -9.87 -38.49 28.47
C ARG A 193 -10.16 -37.83 29.83
N SER A 194 -10.92 -36.73 29.81
CA SER A 194 -12.14 -36.58 30.63
C SER A 194 -13.16 -35.63 29.97
N THR A 195 -14.43 -35.94 30.19
CA THR A 195 -15.65 -35.57 29.46
C THR A 195 -16.32 -34.25 29.91
N PRO A 196 -17.24 -33.68 29.10
CA PRO A 196 -17.87 -32.36 29.31
C PRO A 196 -19.27 -32.43 29.96
N ILE A 197 -19.76 -31.31 30.48
CA ILE A 197 -21.17 -31.12 30.88
C ILE A 197 -21.76 -29.86 30.20
N PRO A 198 -23.00 -29.89 29.66
CA PRO A 198 -23.53 -28.89 28.73
C PRO A 198 -24.72 -28.05 29.24
N GLY A 199 -25.01 -26.95 28.53
CA GLY A 199 -26.36 -26.44 28.31
C GLY A 199 -26.70 -25.10 28.97
N LEU A 200 -27.03 -24.09 28.16
CA LEU A 200 -28.39 -23.51 28.06
C LEU A 200 -28.39 -22.26 27.14
N ARG A 201 -29.21 -22.31 26.09
CA ARG A 201 -29.89 -21.15 25.48
C ARG A 201 -31.40 -21.42 25.62
N PRO A 202 -32.23 -20.38 25.78
CA PRO A 202 -33.08 -19.89 24.67
C PRO A 202 -33.18 -18.33 24.66
N TYR A 203 -33.19 -17.59 23.55
CA TYR A 203 -34.19 -17.37 22.47
C TYR A 203 -35.44 -16.51 22.85
N ILE A 204 -35.58 -15.36 22.15
CA ILE A 204 -36.80 -14.75 21.53
C ILE A 204 -37.51 -13.51 22.16
N ASN A 205 -37.51 -12.43 21.34
CA ASN A 205 -38.51 -11.41 20.95
C ASN A 205 -38.86 -10.10 21.72
N GLN A 206 -38.82 -9.04 20.88
CA GLN A 206 -39.79 -7.95 20.62
C GLN A 206 -40.19 -6.98 21.75
N HIS A 207 -39.94 -5.69 21.53
CA HIS A 207 -41.02 -4.74 21.25
C HIS A 207 -40.50 -3.40 20.66
N LEU A 208 -41.10 -3.01 19.54
CA LEU A 208 -41.09 -1.66 18.97
C LEU A 208 -41.98 -0.76 19.84
N SER A 209 -41.53 0.47 20.12
CA SER A 209 -42.46 1.58 20.35
C SER A 209 -41.99 2.81 19.59
N HIS A 210 -42.87 3.28 18.70
CA HIS A 210 -42.73 4.52 17.95
C HIS A 210 -42.98 5.72 18.87
N ARG A 211 -42.06 6.70 18.88
CA ARG A 211 -42.42 8.11 19.05
C ARG A 211 -41.70 8.94 17.99
N HIS A 212 -42.50 9.57 17.13
CA HIS A 212 -42.06 10.60 16.20
C HIS A 212 -41.69 11.87 16.98
N GLN A 213 -40.44 12.29 16.87
CA GLN A 213 -40.07 13.70 16.94
C GLN A 213 -39.18 14.01 15.75
N LEU A 214 -39.75 14.71 14.78
CA LEU A 214 -39.06 15.33 13.66
C LEU A 214 -38.17 16.44 14.21
N SER A 215 -36.86 16.21 14.25
CA SER A 215 -35.85 17.25 14.46
C SER A 215 -34.64 16.91 13.60
N ALA A 216 -34.32 17.83 12.68
CA ALA A 216 -33.15 17.94 11.81
C ALA A 216 -32.06 16.85 11.96
N ARG A 217 -32.27 15.70 11.33
CA ARG A 217 -31.21 14.72 11.03
C ARG A 217 -31.43 14.16 9.62
N VAL A 218 -31.14 15.00 8.62
CA VAL A 218 -30.59 14.49 7.35
C VAL A 218 -29.08 14.64 7.45
N LEU A 219 -28.48 14.00 8.47
CA LEU A 219 -27.09 13.61 8.35
C LEU A 219 -27.11 12.39 7.42
N VAL A 220 -26.57 12.57 6.22
CA VAL A 220 -26.06 11.48 5.40
C VAL A 220 -25.39 10.49 6.36
N PRO A 221 -25.83 9.22 6.45
CA PRO A 221 -25.18 8.27 7.35
C PRO A 221 -23.70 8.28 6.99
N LEU A 222 -22.85 8.56 7.98
CA LEU A 222 -21.40 8.60 7.87
C LEU A 222 -20.93 7.43 6.99
N PHE A 223 -20.67 7.72 5.71
CA PHE A 223 -19.91 6.84 4.83
C PHE A 223 -18.49 6.90 5.35
N SER A 224 -18.22 6.18 6.44
CA SER A 224 -16.86 5.97 6.86
C SER A 224 -16.16 5.19 5.75
N LEU A 225 -14.99 5.66 5.31
CA LEU A 225 -14.01 4.90 4.54
C LEU A 225 -13.85 3.46 5.10
N SER A 226 -14.02 3.31 6.42
CA SER A 226 -14.02 2.00 7.09
C SER A 226 -15.16 1.09 6.64
N GLY A 227 -16.34 1.55 6.23
CA GLY A 227 -17.45 0.69 5.81
C GLY A 227 -17.20 -0.01 4.48
N LEU A 228 -16.64 0.70 3.50
CA LEU A 228 -16.22 0.12 2.22
C LEU A 228 -15.00 -0.78 2.45
N TYR A 229 -14.00 -0.29 3.18
CA TYR A 229 -12.77 -1.02 3.53
C TYR A 229 -13.02 -2.29 4.36
N LEU A 230 -13.92 -2.27 5.36
CA LEU A 230 -14.29 -3.41 6.21
C LEU A 230 -15.10 -4.44 5.43
N ARG A 231 -15.94 -4.06 4.46
CA ARG A 231 -16.61 -5.03 3.58
C ARG A 231 -15.62 -5.72 2.64
N TYR A 232 -14.59 -5.01 2.19
CA TYR A 232 -13.45 -5.60 1.48
C TYR A 232 -12.65 -6.54 2.39
N LYS A 233 -12.28 -6.09 3.59
CA LYS A 233 -11.48 -6.85 4.56
C LYS A 233 -12.20 -8.11 5.08
N HIS A 234 -13.48 -8.02 5.42
CA HIS A 234 -14.27 -9.14 5.95
C HIS A 234 -14.47 -10.27 4.93
N LYS A 235 -14.30 -9.99 3.63
CA LYS A 235 -14.27 -11.01 2.56
C LYS A 235 -12.86 -11.49 2.20
N MET A 236 -11.80 -10.77 2.60
CA MET A 236 -10.39 -11.15 2.41
C MET A 236 -9.84 -12.09 3.50
N ASP A 237 -10.54 -12.25 4.64
CA ASP A 237 -10.09 -13.09 5.77
C ASP A 237 -10.08 -14.62 5.50
N THR A 238 -10.30 -15.05 4.26
CA THR A 238 -9.97 -16.41 3.80
C THR A 238 -8.59 -16.44 3.17
N ARG A 239 -7.64 -17.14 3.83
CA ARG A 239 -6.25 -17.40 3.41
C ARG A 239 -6.01 -17.30 1.90
N THR A 240 -5.08 -16.44 1.51
CA THR A 240 -4.72 -16.18 0.12
C THR A 240 -3.29 -16.61 -0.14
N GLU A 241 -3.08 -17.88 -0.51
CA GLU A 241 -1.83 -18.32 -1.15
C GLU A 241 -1.87 -17.87 -2.62
N ALA A 242 -0.84 -17.19 -3.10
CA ALA A 242 -0.65 -16.99 -4.54
C ALA A 242 -0.34 -18.36 -5.14
N SER A 243 -1.26 -18.92 -5.94
CA SER A 243 -1.00 -20.17 -6.66
C SER A 243 0.00 -19.91 -7.79
N ASP A 244 1.16 -20.57 -7.75
CA ASP A 244 2.16 -20.53 -8.81
C ASP A 244 1.64 -21.25 -10.07
N VAL A 245 0.95 -20.52 -10.95
CA VAL A 245 0.59 -21.00 -12.29
C VAL A 245 1.67 -20.55 -13.27
N THR A 246 2.48 -21.50 -13.73
CA THR A 246 3.51 -21.29 -14.74
C THR A 246 2.93 -21.35 -16.15
N ASP A 247 3.42 -20.51 -17.07
CA ASP A 247 3.10 -20.63 -18.49
C ASP A 247 3.77 -21.87 -19.14
N ALA A 248 3.47 -22.13 -20.42
CA ALA A 248 4.05 -23.25 -21.18
C ALA A 248 5.58 -23.20 -21.32
N SER A 249 6.22 -22.09 -20.91
CA SER A 249 7.67 -21.90 -20.86
C SER A 249 8.26 -21.97 -19.45
N GLY A 250 7.45 -22.32 -18.44
CA GLY A 250 7.86 -22.43 -17.05
C GLY A 250 8.01 -21.10 -16.30
N LYS A 251 7.56 -19.97 -16.87
CA LYS A 251 7.60 -18.66 -16.20
C LYS A 251 6.32 -18.39 -15.43
N ALA A 252 6.44 -17.86 -14.21
CA ALA A 252 5.29 -17.47 -13.39
C ALA A 252 4.43 -16.43 -14.13
N ARG A 253 3.14 -16.74 -14.31
CA ARG A 253 2.18 -15.84 -14.92
C ARG A 253 1.67 -14.86 -13.85
N PRO A 254 1.53 -13.56 -14.17
CA PRO A 254 0.91 -12.62 -13.24
C PRO A 254 -0.51 -13.09 -12.87
N GLN A 255 -0.80 -13.20 -11.58
CA GLN A 255 -2.14 -13.53 -11.09
C GLN A 255 -2.57 -12.57 -10.00
N LEU A 256 -3.87 -12.25 -10.00
CA LEU A 256 -4.49 -11.60 -8.85
C LEU A 256 -4.49 -12.55 -7.65
N PRO A 257 -4.45 -12.04 -6.41
CA PRO A 257 -4.58 -12.86 -5.22
C PRO A 257 -5.91 -13.62 -5.21
N THR A 258 -5.95 -14.83 -4.64
CA THR A 258 -7.19 -15.64 -4.55
C THR A 258 -8.31 -14.93 -3.78
N SER A 259 -8.01 -13.96 -2.92
CA SER A 259 -8.99 -13.08 -2.26
C SER A 259 -9.83 -12.27 -3.25
N CYS A 260 -9.31 -12.01 -4.45
CA CYS A 260 -10.07 -11.35 -5.51
C CYS A 260 -11.07 -12.30 -6.18
N ASP A 261 -10.98 -13.61 -5.91
CA ASP A 261 -11.65 -14.68 -6.64
C ASP A 261 -11.44 -14.54 -8.16
N PRO A 262 -10.18 -14.66 -8.63
CA PRO A 262 -9.85 -14.49 -10.05
C PRO A 262 -10.35 -15.67 -10.89
N PRO A 263 -10.49 -15.49 -12.23
CA PRO A 263 -10.92 -16.56 -13.12
C PRO A 263 -9.98 -17.77 -13.05
N GLN A 264 -10.53 -18.96 -12.74
CA GLN A 264 -9.77 -20.21 -12.68
C GLN A 264 -9.62 -20.82 -14.08
N GLY A 265 -8.43 -20.65 -14.69
CA GLY A 265 -8.06 -21.26 -15.97
C GLY A 265 -8.83 -20.72 -17.19
N SER A 266 -8.32 -20.95 -18.41
CA SER A 266 -8.87 -20.38 -19.65
C SER A 266 -10.20 -20.99 -20.11
N ALA A 267 -10.72 -22.01 -19.43
CA ALA A 267 -11.88 -22.78 -19.90
C ALA A 267 -13.21 -22.43 -19.19
N SER A 268 -13.20 -21.59 -18.15
CA SER A 268 -14.40 -21.36 -17.30
C SER A 268 -14.88 -19.92 -17.16
N SER A 269 -14.15 -18.92 -17.67
CA SER A 269 -14.58 -17.52 -17.56
C SER A 269 -15.68 -17.18 -18.57
N ARG A 270 -16.80 -16.64 -18.08
CA ARG A 270 -17.89 -16.12 -18.90
C ARG A 270 -17.37 -15.06 -19.87
N GLN A 271 -17.72 -15.16 -21.15
CA GLN A 271 -17.42 -14.13 -22.14
C GLN A 271 -18.02 -12.77 -21.74
N LEU A 272 -17.18 -11.74 -21.67
CA LEU A 272 -17.55 -10.36 -21.35
C LEU A 272 -17.52 -9.46 -22.59
N VAL A 273 -18.33 -8.40 -22.56
CA VAL A 273 -18.35 -7.33 -23.58
C VAL A 273 -17.67 -6.08 -23.03
N TRP A 274 -16.59 -5.69 -23.69
CA TRP A 274 -15.72 -4.59 -23.32
C TRP A 274 -15.93 -3.36 -24.23
N ILE A 275 -15.81 -2.17 -23.66
CA ILE A 275 -15.43 -0.96 -24.39
C ILE A 275 -14.08 -0.52 -23.89
N VAL A 276 -13.09 -0.40 -24.78
CA VAL A 276 -11.74 0.07 -24.43
C VAL A 276 -11.49 1.42 -25.11
N PHE A 277 -11.66 2.50 -24.35
CA PHE A 277 -11.29 3.86 -24.77
C PHE A 277 -9.77 3.99 -24.80
N GLY A 278 -9.21 4.52 -25.90
CA GLY A 278 -7.75 4.54 -26.10
C GLY A 278 -7.17 3.19 -26.53
N GLY A 279 -7.95 2.35 -27.20
CA GLY A 279 -7.59 1.00 -27.64
C GLY A 279 -6.42 0.94 -28.65
N THR A 280 -6.08 2.05 -29.29
CA THR A 280 -4.92 2.14 -30.18
C THR A 280 -3.63 2.57 -29.48
N GLY A 281 -3.73 3.15 -28.27
CA GLY A 281 -2.60 3.57 -27.46
C GLY A 281 -1.86 2.40 -26.82
N HIS A 282 -0.73 2.69 -26.17
CA HIS A 282 0.20 1.67 -25.66
C HIS A 282 -0.48 0.61 -24.77
N MET A 283 -1.07 1.02 -23.65
CA MET A 283 -1.74 0.10 -22.73
C MET A 283 -3.07 -0.46 -23.28
N GLY A 284 -3.85 0.38 -23.96
CA GLY A 284 -5.14 -0.02 -24.52
C GLY A 284 -5.00 -1.12 -25.57
N ARG A 285 -3.96 -1.05 -26.41
CA ARG A 285 -3.68 -2.05 -27.45
C ARG A 285 -3.38 -3.42 -26.85
N SER A 286 -2.52 -3.48 -25.84
CA SER A 286 -2.22 -4.74 -25.15
C SER A 286 -3.45 -5.30 -24.44
N LEU A 287 -4.29 -4.46 -23.85
CA LEU A 287 -5.56 -4.88 -23.22
C LEU A 287 -6.55 -5.45 -24.24
N VAL A 288 -6.75 -4.77 -25.38
CA VAL A 288 -7.64 -5.23 -26.46
C VAL A 288 -7.20 -6.60 -26.95
N LYS A 289 -5.90 -6.78 -27.25
CA LYS A 289 -5.35 -8.08 -27.67
C LYS A 289 -5.54 -9.15 -26.59
N CYS A 290 -5.30 -8.80 -25.33
CA CYS A 290 -5.44 -9.70 -24.19
C CYS A 290 -6.89 -10.21 -24.05
N ALA A 291 -7.87 -9.31 -24.10
CA ALA A 291 -9.28 -9.67 -24.01
C ALA A 291 -9.74 -10.53 -25.21
N LEU A 292 -9.40 -10.12 -26.43
CA LEU A 292 -9.74 -10.88 -27.66
C LEU A 292 -9.13 -12.28 -27.66
N ALA A 293 -7.87 -12.43 -27.24
CA ALA A 293 -7.18 -13.72 -27.17
C ALA A 293 -7.82 -14.70 -26.15
N ARG A 294 -8.68 -14.21 -25.25
CA ARG A 294 -9.45 -15.02 -24.29
C ARG A 294 -10.91 -15.18 -24.68
N GLY A 295 -11.24 -14.78 -25.90
CA GLY A 295 -12.57 -14.93 -26.46
C GLY A 295 -13.55 -13.84 -26.04
N ASP A 296 -13.15 -12.80 -25.31
CA ASP A 296 -14.05 -11.68 -24.99
C ASP A 296 -14.43 -10.86 -26.25
N LEU A 297 -15.57 -10.18 -26.18
CA LEU A 297 -16.03 -9.27 -27.23
C LEU A 297 -15.56 -7.85 -26.90
N VAL A 298 -14.96 -7.15 -27.85
CA VAL A 298 -14.31 -5.86 -27.57
C VAL A 298 -14.73 -4.80 -28.58
N THR A 299 -15.23 -3.67 -28.09
CA THR A 299 -15.23 -2.42 -28.86
C THR A 299 -13.90 -1.72 -28.61
N SER A 300 -13.00 -1.76 -29.60
CA SER A 300 -11.73 -1.05 -29.56
C SER A 300 -11.94 0.37 -30.08
N VAL A 301 -11.57 1.38 -29.29
CA VAL A 301 -11.85 2.78 -29.61
C VAL A 301 -10.54 3.54 -29.86
N GLY A 302 -10.31 3.92 -31.11
CA GLY A 302 -9.22 4.80 -31.52
C GLY A 302 -9.58 6.28 -31.36
N ARG A 303 -8.57 7.16 -31.40
CA ARG A 303 -8.79 8.61 -31.35
C ARG A 303 -9.11 9.13 -32.75
N VAL A 304 -10.13 9.98 -32.86
CA VAL A 304 -10.42 10.68 -34.12
C VAL A 304 -9.22 11.50 -34.58
N PHE A 305 -9.06 11.65 -35.90
CA PHE A 305 -7.97 12.39 -36.55
C PHE A 305 -6.54 11.80 -36.41
N GLU A 306 -6.32 10.88 -35.47
CA GLU A 306 -5.08 10.10 -35.35
C GLU A 306 -5.24 8.66 -35.87
N THR A 307 -6.46 8.13 -35.83
CA THR A 307 -6.79 6.78 -36.30
C THR A 307 -7.93 6.85 -37.32
N THR A 308 -7.90 5.96 -38.31
CA THR A 308 -8.91 5.83 -39.35
C THR A 308 -9.86 4.65 -39.09
N LEU A 309 -11.08 4.72 -39.62
CA LEU A 309 -12.01 3.58 -39.53
C LEU A 309 -11.49 2.35 -40.28
N THR A 310 -10.69 2.54 -41.32
CA THR A 310 -10.05 1.45 -42.06
C THR A 310 -9.06 0.68 -41.20
N GLU A 311 -8.24 1.37 -40.40
CA GLU A 311 -7.33 0.73 -39.44
C GLU A 311 -8.07 0.02 -38.31
N MET A 312 -9.27 0.52 -37.96
CA MET A 312 -10.10 -0.08 -36.93
C MET A 312 -10.98 -1.23 -37.44
N ALA A 313 -11.06 -1.43 -38.76
CA ALA A 313 -11.83 -2.50 -39.37
C ALA A 313 -11.06 -3.82 -39.41
N GLY A 314 -11.76 -4.95 -39.25
CA GLY A 314 -11.17 -6.28 -39.43
C GLY A 314 -10.07 -6.67 -38.45
N ILE A 315 -9.95 -5.98 -37.31
CA ILE A 315 -8.94 -6.29 -36.27
C ILE A 315 -9.07 -7.75 -35.79
N HIS A 316 -10.31 -8.19 -35.54
CA HIS A 316 -10.66 -9.53 -35.09
C HIS A 316 -12.18 -9.74 -35.26
N GLU A 317 -12.66 -10.97 -35.40
CA GLU A 317 -14.10 -11.27 -35.54
C GLU A 317 -14.93 -10.79 -34.32
N ASN A 318 -14.36 -10.93 -33.12
CA ASN A 318 -14.94 -10.45 -31.86
C ASN A 318 -14.67 -8.96 -31.58
N CYS A 319 -14.15 -8.19 -32.55
CA CYS A 319 -13.78 -6.78 -32.35
C CYS A 319 -14.64 -5.84 -33.19
N LEU A 320 -15.27 -4.88 -32.52
CA LEU A 320 -15.89 -3.72 -33.15
C LEU A 320 -14.93 -2.52 -33.10
N GLY A 321 -14.49 -2.04 -34.25
CA GLY A 321 -13.73 -0.80 -34.35
C GLY A 321 -14.61 0.45 -34.23
N ALA A 322 -14.20 1.41 -33.40
CA ALA A 322 -14.83 2.73 -33.28
C ALA A 322 -13.79 3.85 -33.16
N LEU A 323 -14.21 5.08 -33.42
CA LEU A 323 -13.42 6.29 -33.20
C LEU A 323 -14.13 7.21 -32.21
N CYS A 324 -13.37 7.88 -31.36
CA CYS A 324 -13.89 8.81 -30.37
C CYS A 324 -12.95 9.98 -30.11
N ASP A 325 -13.50 11.17 -29.86
CA ASP A 325 -12.83 12.19 -29.03
C ASP A 325 -13.49 12.17 -27.66
N VAL A 326 -12.77 11.74 -26.62
CA VAL A 326 -13.35 11.65 -25.27
C VAL A 326 -13.72 13.02 -24.70
N ARG A 327 -13.11 14.10 -25.23
CA ARG A 327 -13.45 15.49 -24.86
C ARG A 327 -14.86 15.88 -25.33
N ALA A 328 -15.41 15.19 -26.33
CA ALA A 328 -16.75 15.43 -26.85
C ALA A 328 -17.73 14.36 -26.33
N ARG A 329 -18.67 14.77 -25.47
CA ARG A 329 -19.65 13.86 -24.86
C ARG A 329 -20.47 13.09 -25.89
N GLU A 330 -20.87 13.73 -26.99
CA GLU A 330 -21.65 13.14 -28.07
C GLU A 330 -20.87 12.01 -28.77
N SER A 331 -19.55 12.19 -28.93
CA SER A 331 -18.67 11.18 -29.52
C SER A 331 -18.61 9.93 -28.65
N VAL A 332 -18.49 10.11 -27.32
CA VAL A 332 -18.52 9.01 -26.34
C VAL A 332 -19.87 8.29 -26.37
N CYS A 333 -20.99 9.03 -26.37
CA CYS A 333 -22.34 8.46 -26.47
C CYS A 333 -22.51 7.61 -27.73
N HIS A 334 -21.96 8.05 -28.87
CA HIS A 334 -22.03 7.31 -30.13
C HIS A 334 -21.31 5.95 -30.04
N VAL A 335 -20.14 5.89 -29.39
CA VAL A 335 -19.43 4.62 -29.15
C VAL A 335 -20.30 3.68 -28.33
N VAL A 336 -20.85 4.15 -27.21
CA VAL A 336 -21.70 3.35 -26.32
C VAL A 336 -22.93 2.79 -27.06
N GLN A 337 -23.59 3.63 -27.86
CA GLN A 337 -24.75 3.21 -28.66
C GLN A 337 -24.36 2.16 -29.71
N ARG A 338 -23.22 2.32 -30.39
CA ARG A 338 -22.74 1.33 -31.37
C ARG A 338 -22.40 0.00 -30.72
N THR A 339 -21.74 0.01 -29.56
CA THR A 339 -21.44 -1.21 -28.80
C THR A 339 -22.73 -1.94 -28.42
N LEU A 340 -23.71 -1.21 -27.88
CA LEU A 340 -25.01 -1.80 -27.51
C LEU A 340 -25.77 -2.33 -28.73
N ALA A 341 -25.75 -1.62 -29.85
CA ALA A 341 -26.40 -2.06 -31.08
C ALA A 341 -25.76 -3.32 -31.66
N HIS A 342 -24.44 -3.47 -31.52
CA HIS A 342 -23.68 -4.58 -32.11
C HIS A 342 -23.64 -5.82 -31.21
N PHE A 343 -23.34 -5.64 -29.91
CA PHE A 343 -23.17 -6.75 -28.96
C PHE A 343 -24.34 -6.91 -27.99
N GLY A 344 -25.31 -6.00 -27.97
CA GLY A 344 -26.51 -6.09 -27.12
C GLY A 344 -26.29 -5.75 -25.64
N ARG A 345 -25.04 -5.65 -25.18
CA ARG A 345 -24.70 -5.40 -23.77
C ARG A 345 -23.33 -4.77 -23.58
N ILE A 346 -23.06 -4.28 -22.37
CA ILE A 346 -21.74 -3.82 -21.92
C ILE A 346 -21.50 -4.36 -20.51
N ASP A 347 -20.35 -4.99 -20.29
CA ASP A 347 -19.95 -5.49 -18.97
C ASP A 347 -18.82 -4.68 -18.37
N VAL A 348 -17.88 -4.27 -19.22
CA VAL A 348 -16.64 -3.64 -18.80
C VAL A 348 -16.39 -2.40 -19.64
N VAL A 349 -16.06 -1.30 -18.98
CA VAL A 349 -15.57 -0.07 -19.60
C VAL A 349 -14.16 0.18 -19.08
N ALA A 350 -13.19 -0.02 -19.96
CA ALA A 350 -11.80 0.32 -19.69
C ALA A 350 -11.48 1.69 -20.29
N ASN A 351 -11.01 2.63 -19.46
CA ASN A 351 -10.53 3.92 -19.94
C ASN A 351 -9.01 3.95 -19.92
N CYS A 352 -8.41 3.75 -21.09
CA CYS A 352 -6.98 3.89 -21.34
C CYS A 352 -6.65 5.22 -22.03
N SER A 353 -7.64 6.10 -22.22
CA SER A 353 -7.40 7.41 -22.82
C SER A 353 -6.74 8.35 -21.81
N GLY A 354 -5.81 9.17 -22.30
CA GLY A 354 -5.13 10.18 -21.51
C GLY A 354 -3.70 10.40 -21.96
N TYR A 355 -3.19 11.56 -21.63
CA TYR A 355 -1.82 11.96 -21.96
C TYR A 355 -1.28 12.93 -20.90
N GLY A 356 0.02 13.18 -20.90
CA GLY A 356 0.65 14.15 -20.00
C GLY A 356 1.63 15.04 -20.73
N VAL A 357 1.94 16.18 -20.13
CA VAL A 357 3.00 17.07 -20.60
C VAL A 357 4.11 17.11 -19.54
N ILE A 358 5.32 16.76 -19.97
CA ILE A 358 6.55 16.88 -19.20
C ILE A 358 7.13 18.28 -19.41
N GLY A 359 7.21 19.04 -18.34
CA GLY A 359 7.74 20.40 -18.31
C GLY A 359 7.52 21.03 -16.95
N ALA A 360 8.26 22.09 -16.63
CA ALA A 360 8.00 22.86 -15.41
C ALA A 360 6.53 23.31 -15.37
N CYS A 361 5.95 23.46 -14.17
CA CYS A 361 4.56 23.89 -14.05
C CYS A 361 4.33 25.26 -14.71
N GLU A 362 5.31 26.16 -14.62
CA GLU A 362 5.29 27.49 -15.23
C GLU A 362 5.52 27.47 -16.75
N ASP A 363 6.22 26.46 -17.27
CA ASP A 363 6.52 26.32 -18.70
C ASP A 363 5.38 25.67 -19.51
N GLN A 364 4.33 25.20 -18.83
CA GLN A 364 3.14 24.64 -19.50
C GLN A 364 2.10 25.74 -19.71
N ASP A 365 1.71 25.94 -20.96
CA ASP A 365 0.75 26.97 -21.32
C ASP A 365 -0.69 26.57 -20.98
N GLU A 366 -1.61 27.54 -21.00
CA GLU A 366 -3.02 27.29 -20.67
C GLU A 366 -3.65 26.21 -21.58
N HIS A 367 -3.22 26.14 -22.83
CA HIS A 367 -3.70 25.14 -23.78
C HIS A 367 -3.27 23.72 -23.37
N ASP A 368 -2.02 23.54 -22.92
CA ASP A 368 -1.53 22.27 -22.39
C ASP A 368 -2.30 21.85 -21.14
N LEU A 369 -2.50 22.78 -20.18
CA LEU A 369 -3.22 22.51 -18.94
C LEU A 369 -4.66 22.09 -19.22
N ARG A 370 -5.39 22.91 -19.99
CA ARG A 370 -6.81 22.66 -20.29
C ARG A 370 -6.99 21.35 -21.03
N ASN A 371 -6.19 21.07 -22.06
CA ASN A 371 -6.37 19.83 -22.82
C ASN A 371 -6.05 18.57 -21.99
N GLN A 372 -5.10 18.63 -21.04
CA GLN A 372 -4.86 17.54 -20.10
C GLN A 372 -6.10 17.28 -19.24
N PHE A 373 -6.73 18.32 -18.69
CA PHE A 373 -7.99 18.19 -17.95
C PHE A 373 -9.15 17.70 -18.82
N GLU A 374 -9.31 18.26 -20.02
CA GLU A 374 -10.37 17.86 -20.95
C GLU A 374 -10.26 16.39 -21.33
N THR A 375 -9.04 15.90 -21.55
CA THR A 375 -8.82 14.50 -21.96
C THR A 375 -8.87 13.55 -20.77
N ASN A 376 -8.07 13.83 -19.73
CA ASN A 376 -7.86 12.89 -18.63
C ASN A 376 -9.05 12.89 -17.67
N PHE A 377 -9.60 14.06 -17.34
CA PHE A 377 -10.67 14.20 -16.35
C PHE A 377 -12.04 14.28 -17.03
N MET A 378 -12.30 15.31 -17.85
CA MET A 378 -13.62 15.48 -18.49
C MET A 378 -13.96 14.29 -19.39
N GLY A 379 -12.99 13.76 -20.13
CA GLY A 379 -13.16 12.55 -20.92
C GLY A 379 -13.56 11.34 -20.09
N THR A 380 -12.93 11.12 -18.94
CA THR A 380 -13.33 10.08 -17.98
C THR A 380 -14.76 10.29 -17.49
N LEU A 381 -15.11 11.53 -17.14
CA LEU A 381 -16.46 11.88 -16.68
C LEU A 381 -17.51 11.67 -17.77
N HIS A 382 -17.22 12.01 -19.03
CA HIS A 382 -18.12 11.76 -20.17
C HIS A 382 -18.37 10.27 -20.36
N ILE A 383 -17.34 9.43 -20.26
CA ILE A 383 -17.45 7.97 -20.33
C ILE A 383 -18.36 7.44 -19.23
N ILE A 384 -18.14 7.89 -17.99
CA ILE A 384 -18.98 7.52 -16.84
C ILE A 384 -20.42 7.96 -17.07
N HIS A 385 -20.67 9.24 -17.40
CA HIS A 385 -22.03 9.75 -17.63
C HIS A 385 -22.77 9.01 -18.75
N ALA A 386 -22.07 8.58 -19.80
CA ALA A 386 -22.67 7.85 -20.92
C ALA A 386 -23.02 6.40 -20.57
N THR A 387 -22.30 5.78 -19.62
CA THR A 387 -22.39 4.33 -19.33
C THR A 387 -23.05 4.01 -17.98
N LEU A 388 -22.91 4.89 -16.99
CA LEU A 388 -23.37 4.67 -15.62
C LEU A 388 -24.89 4.47 -15.53
N PRO A 389 -25.76 5.22 -16.25
CA PRO A 389 -27.19 4.94 -16.25
C PRO A 389 -27.53 3.55 -16.79
N TYR A 390 -26.74 3.03 -17.74
CA TYR A 390 -26.89 1.69 -18.27
C TYR A 390 -26.47 0.64 -17.23
N PHE A 391 -25.28 0.78 -16.62
CA PHE A 391 -24.83 -0.11 -15.55
C PHE A 391 -25.76 -0.13 -14.34
N ARG A 392 -26.33 1.03 -13.97
CA ARG A 392 -27.33 1.12 -12.91
C ARG A 392 -28.59 0.32 -13.24
N ARG A 393 -29.11 0.40 -14.48
CA ARG A 393 -30.27 -0.41 -14.91
C ARG A 393 -29.95 -1.90 -15.03
N GLN A 394 -28.73 -2.22 -15.45
CA GLN A 394 -28.23 -3.59 -15.52
C GLN A 394 -27.97 -4.20 -14.14
N ASN A 395 -27.87 -3.37 -13.09
CA ASN A 395 -27.47 -3.76 -11.74
C ASN A 395 -26.11 -4.49 -11.73
N GLY A 396 -25.17 -3.92 -12.49
CA GLY A 396 -23.84 -4.48 -12.62
C GLY A 396 -23.04 -3.82 -13.74
N GLY A 397 -21.73 -3.70 -13.53
CA GLY A 397 -20.80 -3.16 -14.50
C GLY A 397 -19.45 -2.92 -13.87
N ARG A 398 -18.40 -2.89 -14.69
CA ARG A 398 -17.02 -2.72 -14.23
C ARG A 398 -16.33 -1.58 -14.94
N TYR A 399 -15.76 -0.66 -14.16
CA TYR A 399 -14.86 0.36 -14.65
C TYR A 399 -13.41 0.00 -14.36
N LEU A 400 -12.57 0.05 -15.39
CA LEU A 400 -11.13 -0.15 -15.27
C LEU A 400 -10.45 1.12 -15.78
N ILE A 401 -10.12 2.02 -14.86
CA ILE A 401 -9.69 3.38 -15.17
C ILE A 401 -8.17 3.45 -15.01
N LEU A 402 -7.46 3.76 -16.10
CA LEU A 402 -6.00 3.94 -16.03
C LEU A 402 -5.69 5.31 -15.40
N SER A 403 -5.35 5.27 -14.12
CA SER A 403 -4.73 6.37 -13.37
C SER A 403 -3.22 6.40 -13.67
N SER A 404 -2.41 6.60 -12.64
CA SER A 404 -0.95 6.61 -12.64
C SER A 404 -0.49 6.63 -11.18
N VAL A 405 0.76 6.27 -10.91
CA VAL A 405 1.43 6.66 -9.64
C VAL A 405 1.26 8.16 -9.35
N SER A 406 1.19 8.99 -10.41
CA SER A 406 0.95 10.42 -10.31
C SER A 406 -0.46 10.82 -9.83
N GLY A 407 -1.39 9.87 -9.66
CA GLY A 407 -2.70 10.11 -9.04
C GLY A 407 -2.68 10.08 -7.51
N ALA A 408 -1.59 9.57 -6.92
CA ALA A 408 -1.40 9.51 -5.47
C ALA A 408 -0.06 10.11 -5.01
N LEU A 409 0.79 10.59 -5.93
CA LEU A 409 2.04 11.30 -5.63
C LEU A 409 2.33 12.42 -6.65
N GLY A 410 2.82 13.57 -6.17
CA GLY A 410 3.34 14.65 -7.03
C GLY A 410 4.72 14.33 -7.60
N VAL A 411 4.93 14.57 -8.89
CA VAL A 411 6.21 14.32 -9.58
C VAL A 411 6.74 15.63 -10.21
N PRO A 412 7.99 16.04 -9.92
CA PRO A 412 8.57 17.23 -10.53
C PRO A 412 8.62 17.14 -12.06
N GLY A 413 8.09 18.19 -12.70
CA GLY A 413 7.93 18.25 -14.16
C GLY A 413 6.61 17.66 -14.70
N LEU A 414 5.68 17.26 -13.82
CA LEU A 414 4.38 16.68 -14.19
C LEU A 414 3.20 17.32 -13.45
N GLY A 415 3.34 18.54 -12.91
CA GLY A 415 2.34 19.18 -12.04
C GLY A 415 0.89 19.10 -12.56
N PRO A 416 0.57 19.65 -13.75
CA PRO A 416 -0.76 19.54 -14.34
C PRO A 416 -1.23 18.10 -14.55
N TYR A 417 -0.36 17.21 -15.03
CA TYR A 417 -0.69 15.79 -15.20
C TYR A 417 -1.08 15.13 -13.87
N CYS A 418 -0.29 15.32 -12.81
CA CYS A 418 -0.60 14.86 -11.46
C CYS A 418 -1.98 15.38 -11.04
N ALA A 419 -2.24 16.68 -11.17
CA ALA A 419 -3.52 17.27 -10.81
C ALA A 419 -4.71 16.56 -11.51
N THR A 420 -4.59 16.27 -12.82
CA THR A 420 -5.65 15.54 -13.53
C THR A 420 -5.85 14.12 -13.02
N LYS A 421 -4.78 13.41 -12.62
CA LYS A 421 -4.87 12.04 -12.13
C LYS A 421 -5.43 11.99 -10.71
N TYR A 422 -5.03 12.91 -9.83
CA TYR A 422 -5.68 13.09 -8.52
C TYR A 422 -7.18 13.38 -8.67
N ALA A 423 -7.57 14.25 -9.61
CA ALA A 423 -8.98 14.56 -9.86
C ALA A 423 -9.76 13.33 -10.34
N VAL A 424 -9.16 12.50 -11.19
CA VAL A 424 -9.77 11.23 -11.62
C VAL A 424 -9.93 10.27 -10.44
N GLU A 425 -8.91 10.10 -9.59
CA GLU A 425 -9.01 9.20 -8.43
C GLU A 425 -10.08 9.65 -7.45
N GLY A 426 -10.11 10.95 -7.12
CA GLY A 426 -11.14 11.53 -6.25
C GLY A 426 -12.56 11.34 -6.82
N LEU A 427 -12.73 11.51 -8.14
CA LEU A 427 -14.00 11.25 -8.82
C LEU A 427 -14.45 9.80 -8.68
N ILE A 428 -13.57 8.84 -8.97
CA ILE A 428 -13.91 7.41 -8.92
C ILE A 428 -14.18 6.96 -7.48
N GLU A 429 -13.36 7.40 -6.54
CA GLU A 429 -13.52 7.07 -5.13
C GLU A 429 -14.86 7.61 -4.59
N ALA A 430 -15.19 8.86 -4.86
CA ALA A 430 -16.48 9.45 -4.48
C ALA A 430 -17.67 8.70 -5.13
N MET A 431 -17.60 8.44 -6.43
CA MET A 431 -18.66 7.76 -7.19
C MET A 431 -18.97 6.35 -6.65
N LEU A 432 -17.96 5.63 -6.15
CA LEU A 432 -18.18 4.27 -5.66
C LEU A 432 -19.04 4.21 -4.40
N TYR A 433 -19.02 5.23 -3.55
CA TYR A 433 -19.95 5.31 -2.42
C TYR A 433 -21.41 5.42 -2.88
N GLU A 434 -21.66 6.15 -3.97
CA GLU A 434 -23.00 6.35 -4.53
C GLU A 434 -23.50 5.12 -5.29
N THR A 435 -22.59 4.35 -5.88
CA THR A 435 -22.92 3.29 -6.85
C THR A 435 -22.83 1.87 -6.31
N ASP A 436 -22.34 1.66 -5.08
CA ASP A 436 -22.23 0.32 -4.47
C ASP A 436 -23.56 -0.43 -4.42
N ALA A 437 -24.67 0.28 -4.19
CA ALA A 437 -26.03 -0.29 -4.16
C ALA A 437 -26.49 -0.89 -5.50
N PHE A 438 -25.81 -0.57 -6.61
CA PHE A 438 -26.14 -1.04 -7.95
C PHE A 438 -25.19 -2.14 -8.45
N ASN A 439 -24.36 -2.71 -7.56
CA ASN A 439 -23.36 -3.73 -7.89
C ASN A 439 -22.37 -3.29 -8.99
N ILE A 440 -22.08 -1.98 -9.05
CA ILE A 440 -21.10 -1.40 -9.95
C ILE A 440 -19.76 -1.39 -9.23
N LYS A 441 -18.70 -1.83 -9.92
CA LYS A 441 -17.34 -1.89 -9.37
C LYS A 441 -16.40 -1.07 -10.23
N ALA A 442 -15.39 -0.48 -9.61
CA ALA A 442 -14.35 0.26 -10.33
C ALA A 442 -12.98 -0.04 -9.72
N THR A 443 -11.97 -0.09 -10.58
CA THR A 443 -10.56 -0.17 -10.18
C THR A 443 -9.78 0.92 -10.89
N LEU A 444 -9.07 1.72 -10.09
CA LEU A 444 -8.02 2.63 -10.49
C LEU A 444 -6.73 1.83 -10.69
N ILE A 445 -6.24 1.84 -11.92
CA ILE A 445 -5.02 1.13 -12.30
C ILE A 445 -3.88 2.14 -12.31
N GLU A 446 -2.88 1.91 -11.46
CA GLU A 446 -1.81 2.87 -11.15
C GLU A 446 -0.45 2.30 -11.58
N PRO A 447 -0.16 2.31 -12.89
CA PRO A 447 1.12 1.83 -13.38
C PRO A 447 2.24 2.83 -13.09
N GLY A 448 3.42 2.29 -12.81
CA GLY A 448 4.67 3.02 -12.88
C GLY A 448 5.16 3.17 -14.33
N HIS A 449 6.47 3.08 -14.54
CA HIS A 449 7.05 3.11 -15.87
C HIS A 449 6.79 1.80 -16.63
N VAL A 450 6.04 1.88 -17.73
CA VAL A 450 5.59 0.75 -18.56
C VAL A 450 6.40 0.65 -19.86
N ARG A 451 7.06 -0.49 -20.10
CA ARG A 451 7.71 -0.82 -21.37
C ARG A 451 6.75 -1.42 -22.38
N ARG A 452 7.12 -1.23 -23.64
CA ARG A 452 6.54 -1.91 -24.80
C ARG A 452 7.16 -3.30 -24.89
N ASP A 453 6.34 -4.34 -24.73
CA ASP A 453 6.80 -5.72 -24.93
C ASP A 453 6.55 -6.22 -26.35
N GLU A 454 5.67 -5.55 -27.10
CA GLU A 454 5.21 -5.99 -28.41
C GLU A 454 6.01 -5.31 -29.53
N PRO A 455 6.34 -6.02 -30.63
CA PRO A 455 7.04 -5.44 -31.76
C PRO A 455 6.19 -4.34 -32.43
N GLU A 456 6.84 -3.25 -32.84
CA GLU A 456 6.19 -2.16 -33.56
C GLU A 456 5.66 -2.66 -34.91
N THR A 457 4.44 -2.26 -35.26
CA THR A 457 3.95 -2.41 -36.63
C THR A 457 4.57 -1.30 -37.48
N PRO A 458 5.23 -1.61 -38.62
CA PRO A 458 5.95 -0.64 -39.44
C PRO A 458 5.12 0.57 -39.90
N ASN A 459 3.80 0.39 -40.01
CA ASN A 459 2.88 1.39 -40.54
C ASN A 459 2.35 2.39 -39.50
N ASN A 460 2.60 2.19 -38.19
CA ASN A 460 2.13 3.08 -37.14
C ASN A 460 2.98 2.95 -35.85
N PRO A 461 4.19 3.55 -35.83
CA PRO A 461 5.07 3.50 -34.67
C PRO A 461 4.50 4.34 -33.52
N LEU A 462 4.50 3.80 -32.31
CA LEU A 462 4.13 4.55 -31.12
C LEU A 462 5.26 5.51 -30.72
N PRO A 463 4.97 6.69 -30.15
CA PRO A 463 6.00 7.59 -29.67
C PRO A 463 6.92 6.92 -28.62
N THR A 464 8.21 7.23 -28.65
CA THR A 464 9.22 6.70 -27.70
C THR A 464 8.84 6.96 -26.25
N TRP A 465 8.16 8.08 -25.98
CA TRP A 465 7.75 8.52 -24.64
C TRP A 465 6.28 8.19 -24.33
N GLY A 466 5.68 7.28 -25.10
CA GLY A 466 4.30 6.84 -24.92
C GLY A 466 3.31 7.99 -25.05
N HIS A 467 2.56 8.25 -23.97
CA HIS A 467 1.53 9.27 -23.89
C HIS A 467 2.03 10.62 -23.36
N PHE A 468 3.35 10.84 -23.28
CA PHE A 468 3.91 12.10 -22.81
C PHE A 468 4.42 12.99 -23.96
N LEU A 469 4.06 14.27 -23.91
CA LEU A 469 4.68 15.34 -24.69
C LEU A 469 5.76 16.00 -23.84
N ILE A 470 6.88 16.43 -24.45
CA ILE A 470 7.97 17.09 -23.72
C ILE A 470 8.05 18.56 -24.18
N LYS A 471 7.91 19.49 -23.24
CA LYS A 471 8.11 20.93 -23.48
C LYS A 471 9.59 21.31 -23.31
N PRO A 472 10.09 22.26 -24.11
CA PRO A 472 11.36 22.92 -23.83
C PRO A 472 11.31 23.59 -22.46
N ALA A 473 12.41 23.54 -21.71
CA ALA A 473 12.50 24.26 -20.44
C ALA A 473 12.90 25.71 -20.70
N SER A 474 12.29 26.64 -19.96
CA SER A 474 12.74 28.04 -19.93
C SER A 474 14.09 28.16 -19.23
N GLU A 475 14.72 29.32 -19.34
CA GLU A 475 16.06 29.58 -18.78
C GLU A 475 16.16 29.24 -17.29
N ALA A 476 15.14 29.61 -16.50
CA ALA A 476 15.10 29.37 -15.06
C ALA A 476 15.09 27.88 -14.69
N TYR A 477 14.48 27.03 -15.53
CA TYR A 477 14.38 25.59 -15.31
C TYR A 477 15.36 24.76 -16.16
N GLY A 478 16.12 25.40 -17.04
CA GLY A 478 16.93 24.75 -18.08
C GLY A 478 18.26 24.16 -17.60
N HIS A 479 18.68 24.45 -16.37
CA HIS A 479 19.94 23.94 -15.83
C HIS A 479 19.88 22.42 -15.56
N ALA A 480 21.01 21.73 -15.71
CA ALA A 480 21.07 20.27 -15.73
C ALA A 480 20.50 19.58 -14.47
N THR A 481 20.66 20.20 -13.30
CA THR A 481 20.21 19.71 -11.99
C THR A 481 18.78 20.14 -11.63
N SER A 482 18.10 20.89 -12.49
CA SER A 482 16.75 21.39 -12.22
C SER A 482 15.80 20.26 -11.84
N PRO A 483 15.09 20.36 -10.70
CA PRO A 483 14.05 19.39 -10.35
C PRO A 483 12.94 19.31 -11.40
N ALA A 484 12.62 20.42 -12.08
CA ALA A 484 11.60 20.44 -13.13
C ALA A 484 11.92 19.52 -14.32
N LEU A 485 13.21 19.21 -14.53
CA LEU A 485 13.67 18.27 -15.56
C LEU A 485 13.69 16.81 -15.08
N HIS A 486 13.26 16.50 -13.85
CA HIS A 486 13.31 15.13 -13.30
C HIS A 486 12.54 14.13 -14.17
N ALA A 487 11.26 14.38 -14.45
CA ALA A 487 10.46 13.49 -15.28
C ALA A 487 11.07 13.30 -16.69
N LYS A 488 11.60 14.38 -17.28
CA LYS A 488 12.30 14.32 -18.57
C LYS A 488 13.52 13.40 -18.51
N ARG A 489 14.38 13.59 -17.50
CA ARG A 489 15.59 12.75 -17.30
C ARG A 489 15.21 11.29 -17.08
N MET A 490 14.21 11.02 -16.25
CA MET A 490 13.75 9.65 -15.96
C MET A 490 13.25 8.94 -17.22
N VAL A 491 12.38 9.61 -17.98
CA VAL A 491 11.81 9.05 -19.21
C VAL A 491 12.92 8.83 -20.26
N GLN A 492 13.83 9.80 -20.43
CA GLN A 492 14.97 9.68 -21.35
C GLN A 492 15.97 8.59 -20.97
N TRP A 493 16.26 8.45 -19.67
CA TRP A 493 17.19 7.46 -19.16
C TRP A 493 16.63 6.03 -19.27
N LEU A 494 15.34 5.85 -18.97
CA LEU A 494 14.68 4.55 -19.06
C LEU A 494 14.50 4.10 -20.51
N GLY A 495 14.04 4.99 -21.41
CA GLY A 495 13.72 4.61 -22.79
C GLY A 495 12.82 3.39 -22.87
N ASP A 496 13.24 2.37 -23.63
CA ASP A 496 12.53 1.08 -23.76
C ASP A 496 12.84 0.09 -22.60
N ARG A 497 13.72 0.44 -21.65
CA ARG A 497 14.13 -0.43 -20.53
C ARG A 497 13.22 -0.30 -19.30
N GLN A 498 11.96 0.09 -19.50
CA GLN A 498 11.03 0.29 -18.39
C GLN A 498 10.68 -1.05 -17.69
N PRO A 499 10.61 -1.06 -16.35
CA PRO A 499 10.52 -2.30 -15.58
C PRO A 499 9.14 -2.99 -15.66
N THR A 500 8.08 -2.24 -15.94
CA THR A 500 6.70 -2.76 -15.92
C THR A 500 6.27 -3.19 -17.32
N SER A 501 5.83 -4.44 -17.51
CA SER A 501 5.41 -4.95 -18.83
C SER A 501 3.96 -4.57 -19.14
N ALA A 502 3.71 -3.95 -20.30
CA ALA A 502 2.35 -3.66 -20.78
C ALA A 502 1.52 -4.94 -20.96
N VAL A 503 2.13 -6.02 -21.46
CA VAL A 503 1.43 -7.31 -21.65
C VAL A 503 1.05 -7.94 -20.31
N LYS A 504 1.94 -7.92 -19.33
CA LYS A 504 1.65 -8.40 -17.97
C LYS A 504 0.61 -7.53 -17.25
N CYS A 505 0.63 -6.22 -17.46
CA CYS A 505 -0.42 -5.35 -16.96
C CYS A 505 -1.77 -5.68 -17.60
N ALA A 506 -1.81 -5.86 -18.92
CA ALA A 506 -3.04 -6.22 -19.64
C ALA A 506 -3.63 -7.56 -19.15
N GLU A 507 -2.79 -8.53 -18.81
CA GLU A 507 -3.21 -9.78 -18.17
C GLU A 507 -3.95 -9.53 -16.84
N LEU A 508 -3.35 -8.73 -15.94
CA LEU A 508 -3.95 -8.43 -14.64
C LEU A 508 -5.23 -7.59 -14.78
N ILE A 509 -5.25 -6.63 -15.70
CA ILE A 509 -6.44 -5.82 -15.99
C ILE A 509 -7.57 -6.68 -16.55
N TRP A 510 -7.25 -7.66 -17.40
CA TRP A 510 -8.24 -8.64 -17.84
C TRP A 510 -8.79 -9.46 -16.66
N GLN A 511 -7.92 -9.95 -15.77
CA GLN A 511 -8.37 -10.67 -14.57
C GLN A 511 -9.26 -9.81 -13.67
N LEU A 512 -9.00 -8.50 -13.54
CA LEU A 512 -9.83 -7.58 -12.75
C LEU A 512 -11.28 -7.51 -13.24
N ALA A 513 -11.49 -7.57 -14.57
CA ALA A 513 -12.84 -7.63 -15.13
C ALA A 513 -13.58 -8.92 -14.81
N HIS A 514 -12.85 -10.02 -14.67
CA HIS A 514 -13.44 -11.34 -14.47
C HIS A 514 -13.51 -11.77 -13.00
N CYS A 515 -12.76 -11.12 -12.11
CA CYS A 515 -12.71 -11.48 -10.69
C CYS A 515 -13.95 -11.00 -9.91
N SER A 516 -14.37 -11.71 -8.86
CA SER A 516 -15.56 -11.32 -8.09
C SER A 516 -15.33 -10.08 -7.21
N TYR A 517 -14.12 -9.89 -6.69
CA TYR A 517 -13.81 -8.86 -5.69
C TYR A 517 -12.61 -7.99 -6.10
N PRO A 518 -12.78 -7.11 -7.09
CA PRO A 518 -11.69 -6.24 -7.55
C PRO A 518 -11.37 -5.16 -6.50
N PRO A 519 -10.08 -4.83 -6.25
CA PRO A 519 -9.70 -3.74 -5.37
C PRO A 519 -10.06 -2.37 -5.97
N LEU A 520 -10.13 -1.34 -5.12
CA LEU A 520 -10.27 0.05 -5.57
C LEU A 520 -9.03 0.51 -6.35
N ARG A 521 -7.82 0.18 -5.88
CA ARG A 521 -6.55 0.57 -6.51
C ARG A 521 -5.70 -0.66 -6.79
N LEU A 522 -5.07 -0.70 -7.97
CA LEU A 522 -4.05 -1.70 -8.30
C LEU A 522 -2.77 -1.00 -8.79
N LEU A 523 -1.75 -1.01 -7.94
CA LEU A 523 -0.40 -0.56 -8.25
C LEU A 523 0.30 -1.58 -9.15
N LEU A 524 0.88 -1.13 -10.27
CA LEU A 524 1.57 -1.99 -11.22
C LEU A 524 3.04 -1.56 -11.40
N GLY A 525 3.95 -2.39 -10.88
CA GLY A 525 5.40 -2.19 -10.92
C GLY A 525 6.00 -1.87 -9.55
N SER A 526 7.22 -2.33 -9.27
CA SER A 526 7.90 -2.12 -7.97
C SER A 526 8.04 -0.64 -7.62
N TYR A 527 8.43 0.18 -8.59
CA TYR A 527 8.53 1.63 -8.44
C TYR A 527 7.21 2.26 -7.98
N ALA A 528 6.07 1.81 -8.52
CA ALA A 528 4.75 2.31 -8.11
C ALA A 528 4.46 1.96 -6.65
N ILE A 529 4.73 0.72 -6.26
CA ILE A 529 4.51 0.22 -4.90
C ILE A 529 5.38 0.99 -3.89
N GLU A 530 6.68 1.10 -4.17
CA GLU A 530 7.65 1.76 -3.29
C GLU A 530 7.33 3.25 -3.15
N SER A 531 7.09 3.95 -4.28
CA SER A 531 6.82 5.40 -4.27
C SER A 531 5.53 5.75 -3.52
N ILE A 532 4.47 4.97 -3.72
CA ILE A 532 3.20 5.21 -3.00
C ILE A 532 3.34 4.84 -1.53
N ARG A 533 4.04 3.75 -1.19
CA ARG A 533 4.31 3.39 0.22
C ARG A 533 5.05 4.53 0.95
N ASP A 534 6.10 5.06 0.35
CA ASP A 534 6.88 6.14 0.96
C ASP A 534 6.06 7.44 1.04
N ARG A 535 5.22 7.74 0.04
CA ARG A 535 4.29 8.87 0.12
C ARG A 535 3.31 8.72 1.27
N MET A 536 2.70 7.55 1.43
CA MET A 536 1.75 7.30 2.52
C MET A 536 2.40 7.41 3.89
N ARG A 537 3.67 6.97 4.02
CA ARG A 537 4.46 7.19 5.24
C ARG A 537 4.63 8.68 5.52
N SER A 538 5.10 9.44 4.53
CA SER A 538 5.31 10.89 4.66
C SER A 538 4.01 11.63 5.01
N VAL A 539 2.87 11.27 4.42
CA VAL A 539 1.56 11.86 4.77
C VAL A 539 1.19 11.55 6.23
N THR A 540 1.45 10.32 6.67
CA THR A 540 1.14 9.90 8.04
C THR A 540 2.02 10.64 9.04
N GLU A 541 3.33 10.73 8.78
CA GLU A 541 4.28 11.49 9.61
C GLU A 541 3.86 12.96 9.73
N GLU A 542 3.54 13.61 8.61
CA GLU A 542 3.04 14.99 8.60
C GLU A 542 1.73 15.11 9.41
N LEU A 543 0.77 14.21 9.22
CA LEU A 543 -0.46 14.22 10.01
C LEU A 543 -0.20 14.10 11.51
N GLU A 544 0.71 13.22 11.92
CA GLU A 544 1.06 13.01 13.33
C GLU A 544 1.76 14.24 13.94
N ASP A 545 2.62 14.92 13.18
CA ASP A 545 3.27 16.16 13.61
C ASP A 545 2.23 17.26 13.90
N TRP A 546 1.24 17.40 13.02
CA TRP A 546 0.25 18.48 13.08
C TRP A 546 -1.03 18.13 13.86
N LYS A 547 -1.21 16.88 14.31
CA LYS A 547 -2.47 16.41 14.95
C LYS A 547 -2.87 17.20 16.19
N HIS A 548 -1.90 17.81 16.89
CA HIS A 548 -2.15 18.61 18.09
C HIS A 548 -2.93 19.91 17.79
N LEU A 549 -3.01 20.34 16.52
CA LEU A 549 -3.82 21.48 16.07
C LEU A 549 -5.29 21.12 15.79
N ASN A 550 -5.86 20.13 16.49
CA ASN A 550 -7.27 19.78 16.38
C ASN A 550 -8.13 20.52 17.42
N PHE A 551 -9.41 20.76 17.09
CA PHE A 551 -10.38 21.29 18.04
C PHE A 551 -11.16 20.12 18.67
N PRO A 552 -11.24 20.02 20.00
CA PRO A 552 -12.04 18.97 20.64
C PRO A 552 -13.50 19.11 20.22
N ALA A 553 -14.17 17.96 20.02
CA ALA A 553 -15.61 17.94 19.83
C ALA A 553 -16.27 18.64 21.02
N ALA A 554 -17.28 19.48 20.76
CA ALA A 554 -18.00 20.17 21.82
C ALA A 554 -18.50 19.12 22.84
N PRO A 555 -18.31 19.33 24.15
CA PRO A 555 -18.90 18.46 25.14
C PRO A 555 -20.41 18.39 24.89
N GLU A 556 -20.96 17.17 24.84
CA GLU A 556 -22.41 17.02 24.85
C GLU A 556 -22.92 17.68 26.12
N ASP A 557 -23.79 18.69 26.00
CA ASP A 557 -24.42 19.33 27.15
C ASP A 557 -25.14 18.24 27.97
N ASP A 558 -24.56 17.91 29.13
CA ASP A 558 -25.23 17.12 30.16
C ASP A 558 -26.51 17.87 30.55
N LYS A 559 -27.64 17.41 30.01
CA LYS A 559 -28.97 17.76 30.50
C LYS A 559 -29.21 17.06 31.84
N GLU A 560 -28.48 17.46 32.86
CA GLU A 560 -28.81 17.20 34.26
C GLU A 560 -28.66 18.50 35.07
N GLY A 561 -29.50 19.48 34.75
CA GLY A 561 -29.82 20.58 35.63
C GLY A 561 -31.22 20.35 36.20
N GLY A 562 -31.29 19.76 37.40
CA GLY A 562 -32.53 19.48 38.10
C GLY A 562 -33.34 20.76 38.35
N GLU A 563 -34.66 20.63 38.19
CA GLU A 563 -35.63 21.59 38.70
C GLU A 563 -35.52 21.66 40.23
N GLU A 564 -34.84 22.68 40.77
CA GLU A 564 -35.06 23.08 42.16
C GLU A 564 -36.45 23.70 42.28
N MET A 565 -37.39 22.88 42.77
CA MET A 565 -38.64 23.32 43.35
C MET A 565 -38.34 24.20 44.58
N VAL A 566 -38.36 25.51 44.40
CA VAL A 566 -38.40 26.46 45.52
C VAL A 566 -39.82 26.50 46.05
N ASP A 567 -40.06 25.73 47.10
CA ASP A 567 -41.26 25.81 47.94
C ASP A 567 -41.14 27.05 48.84
N GLY A 568 -41.93 28.09 48.54
CA GLY A 568 -41.94 29.36 49.25
C GLY A 568 -43.36 29.90 49.32
N ALA A 569 -44.14 29.39 50.26
CA ALA A 569 -45.47 29.89 50.58
C ALA A 569 -45.41 31.36 51.08
N PRO A 570 -46.42 32.21 50.78
CA PRO A 570 -46.46 33.59 51.23
C PRO A 570 -47.05 33.70 52.64
N GLU A 571 -46.32 34.33 53.56
CA GLU A 571 -46.91 34.85 54.80
C GLU A 571 -47.71 36.13 54.51
N THR A 572 -48.94 36.15 55.02
CA THR A 572 -49.89 37.25 54.91
C THR A 572 -49.88 38.18 56.14
N MET A 573 -50.18 39.46 55.87
CA MET A 573 -50.74 40.52 56.74
C MET A 573 -49.78 41.36 57.60
N SER A 574 -49.55 42.62 57.22
CA SER A 574 -50.38 43.79 57.62
C SER A 574 -49.96 45.05 56.88
#